data_AF-A0AAN9GBN9-F1
#
_entry.id   AF-A0AAN9GBN9-F1
#
_cell.length_a   1.000
_cell.length_b   1.000
_cell.length_c   1.000
_cell.angle_alpha   90.00
_cell.angle_beta   90.00
_cell.angle_gamma   90.00
#
_symmetry.space_group_name_H-M   'P 1'
#
loop_
_entity.id
_entity.type
_entity.pdbx_description
1 polymer ?
#
loop_
_entity_poly.entity_id
_entity_poly.type
_entity_poly.pdbx_seq_one_letter_code
_entity_poly.pdbx_strand_id
1 'polypeptide(L)'
;MADDSQLVPLTFPVDDRNAFINAVCMPSFSGQRSSILTQLPLPDTVVDLWRLVAGNDVCRIVSLGSDKSESETKNCYWPRKEGQRLTLGPLTVCLMSVMALGQHIKRYCLTLQCQGKKPREVELLHYSDWSGETPGSVQDFVQLVDIVSSSRQQQGKTGVPVLLQCSNGTTKSALFHAICDVIGRMMSDRVIDVYMAVRKMHIVRPECVATEVQYRYIYLAVQEYKKKSEIYNNI
;
A
#
# COMPACT_ATOMS: atom_id res chain seq x y z
N MET A 1 1.43 18.54 15.32
CA MET A 1 1.69 17.17 15.83
C MET A 1 0.62 16.29 15.23
N ALA A 2 1.00 15.16 14.62
CA ALA A 2 0.01 14.17 14.19
C ALA A 2 -0.80 13.72 15.41
N ASP A 3 -2.11 13.55 15.24
CA ASP A 3 -2.99 12.98 16.27
C ASP A 3 -2.56 11.53 16.55
N ASP A 4 -2.19 11.23 17.80
CA ASP A 4 -1.80 9.88 18.23
C ASP A 4 -2.91 8.86 17.95
N SER A 5 -4.16 9.30 17.77
CA SER A 5 -5.29 8.45 17.38
C SER A 5 -5.10 7.72 16.04
N GLN A 6 -4.21 8.21 15.18
CA GLN A 6 -3.96 7.64 13.85
C GLN A 6 -2.76 6.68 13.82
N LEU A 7 -2.00 6.58 14.91
CA LEU A 7 -0.89 5.64 15.01
C LEU A 7 -1.41 4.21 15.05
N VAL A 8 -0.69 3.29 14.39
CA VAL A 8 -1.05 1.88 14.37
C VAL A 8 -0.16 1.09 15.34
N PRO A 9 -0.68 0.63 16.48
CA PRO A 9 0.12 -0.13 17.44
C PRO A 9 0.36 -1.57 16.95
N LEU A 10 1.48 -2.15 17.37
CA LEU A 10 1.75 -3.57 17.17
C LEU A 10 1.00 -4.39 18.21
N THR A 11 0.15 -5.32 17.76
CA THR A 11 -0.87 -5.96 18.61
C THR A 11 -0.40 -7.20 19.38
N PHE A 12 0.82 -7.69 19.13
CA PHE A 12 1.39 -8.82 19.85
C PHE A 12 2.90 -8.66 20.07
N PRO A 13 3.44 -9.13 21.20
CA PRO A 13 4.84 -8.97 21.56
C PRO A 13 5.76 -9.88 20.73
N VAL A 14 6.99 -9.43 20.55
CA VAL A 14 8.15 -10.23 20.12
C VAL A 14 9.29 -9.83 21.05
N ASP A 15 10.10 -10.81 21.47
CA ASP A 15 11.20 -10.58 22.42
C ASP A 15 12.12 -9.44 21.94
N ASP A 16 12.55 -8.60 22.87
CA ASP A 16 13.39 -7.42 22.65
C ASP A 16 12.81 -6.37 21.67
N ARG A 17 11.49 -6.38 21.41
CA ARG A 17 10.81 -5.37 20.58
C ARG A 17 9.75 -4.59 21.35
N ASN A 18 9.60 -3.31 21.01
CA ASN A 18 8.54 -2.48 21.54
C ASN A 18 7.22 -2.67 20.75
N ALA A 19 6.19 -1.89 21.11
CA ALA A 19 4.87 -1.91 20.47
C ALA A 19 4.72 -0.85 19.36
N PHE A 20 5.82 -0.21 18.93
CA PHE A 20 5.81 0.94 18.03
C PHE A 20 6.36 0.58 16.65
N ILE A 21 5.71 1.12 15.62
CA ILE A 21 6.21 1.18 14.24
C ILE A 21 5.77 2.53 13.66
N ASN A 22 6.59 3.11 12.78
CA ASN A 22 6.25 4.35 12.08
C ASN A 22 5.19 4.10 11.00
N ALA A 23 3.94 3.91 11.45
CA ALA A 23 2.79 3.65 10.60
C ALA A 23 1.58 4.47 11.06
N VAL A 24 0.85 5.01 10.09
CA VAL A 24 -0.36 5.82 10.31
C VAL A 24 -1.53 5.27 9.52
N CYS A 25 -2.72 5.27 10.10
CA CYS A 25 -3.97 4.99 9.38
C CYS A 25 -4.39 6.26 8.63
N MET A 26 -4.63 6.15 7.33
CA MET A 26 -5.19 7.25 6.55
C MET A 26 -6.70 7.05 6.35
N PRO A 27 -7.53 8.07 6.57
CA PRO A 27 -8.98 7.98 6.39
C PRO A 27 -9.37 8.01 4.91
N SER A 28 -10.53 7.44 4.58
CA SER A 28 -11.08 7.42 3.22
C SER A 28 -12.35 8.24 3.17
N PHE A 29 -12.80 8.55 1.97
CA PHE A 29 -14.07 9.22 1.73
C PHE A 29 -15.22 8.46 2.39
N SER A 30 -15.18 7.13 2.40
CA SER A 30 -16.23 6.26 2.97
C SER A 30 -16.20 6.14 4.50
N GLY A 31 -15.17 6.68 5.17
CA GLY A 31 -15.02 6.59 6.63
C GLY A 31 -14.65 5.21 7.19
N GLN A 32 -14.59 4.16 6.35
CA GLN A 32 -14.05 2.87 6.75
C GLN A 32 -12.52 2.91 6.72
N ARG A 33 -11.86 2.23 7.69
CA ARG A 33 -10.40 2.12 7.79
C ARG A 33 -9.78 1.87 6.43
N SER A 34 -9.16 2.92 5.94
CA SER A 34 -8.41 2.94 4.71
C SER A 34 -6.94 3.02 5.04
N SER A 35 -6.16 2.83 4.00
CA SER A 35 -4.77 2.46 3.99
C SER A 35 -3.93 2.76 5.25
N ILE A 36 -3.12 1.79 5.65
CA ILE A 36 -2.02 2.03 6.58
C ILE A 36 -0.83 2.51 5.76
N LEU A 37 -0.25 3.66 6.09
CA LEU A 37 0.95 4.18 5.46
C LEU A 37 2.14 3.94 6.37
N THR A 38 3.20 3.30 5.85
CA THR A 38 4.45 3.05 6.58
C THR A 38 5.65 3.25 5.68
N GLN A 39 6.81 3.54 6.27
CA GLN A 39 8.08 3.48 5.55
C GLN A 39 8.46 2.03 5.20
N LEU A 40 9.36 1.86 4.23
CA LEU A 40 10.00 0.58 4.01
C LEU A 40 10.77 0.16 5.28
N PRO A 41 10.73 -1.13 5.65
CA PRO A 41 11.38 -1.58 6.87
C PRO A 41 12.90 -1.48 6.74
N LEU A 42 13.51 -0.99 7.80
CA LEU A 42 14.94 -1.12 8.06
C LEU A 42 15.26 -2.59 8.41
N PRO A 43 16.52 -3.06 8.26
CA PRO A 43 16.90 -4.44 8.52
C PRO A 43 16.46 -4.98 9.89
N ASP A 44 16.50 -4.15 10.91
CA ASP A 44 16.10 -4.46 12.29
C ASP A 44 14.58 -4.38 12.50
N THR A 45 13.83 -3.69 11.64
CA THR A 45 12.36 -3.50 11.75
C THR A 45 11.54 -4.41 10.83
N VAL A 46 12.17 -5.34 10.11
CA VAL A 46 11.48 -6.30 9.23
C VAL A 46 10.43 -7.10 10.00
N VAL A 47 10.76 -7.58 11.20
CA VAL A 47 9.80 -8.31 12.05
C VAL A 47 8.61 -7.44 12.42
N ASP A 48 8.80 -6.15 12.67
CA ASP A 48 7.72 -5.24 13.06
C ASP A 48 6.78 -4.92 11.90
N LEU A 49 7.29 -4.82 10.67
CA LEU A 49 6.43 -4.72 9.48
C LEU A 49 5.50 -5.95 9.39
N TRP A 50 6.04 -7.15 9.59
CA TRP A 50 5.21 -8.36 9.52
C TRP A 50 4.29 -8.53 10.74
N ARG A 51 4.66 -7.99 11.91
CA ARG A 51 3.75 -7.84 13.05
C ARG A 51 2.59 -6.91 12.72
N LEU A 52 2.86 -5.77 12.06
CA LEU A 52 1.85 -4.82 11.60
C LEU A 52 0.88 -5.48 10.62
N VAL A 53 1.41 -6.22 9.64
CA VAL A 53 0.61 -6.98 8.64
C VAL A 53 -0.26 -8.02 9.34
N ALA A 54 0.33 -8.85 10.21
CA ALA A 54 -0.37 -9.91 10.90
C ALA A 54 -1.44 -9.39 11.88
N GLY A 55 -1.14 -8.30 12.58
CA GLY A 55 -1.96 -7.72 13.64
C GLY A 55 -3.16 -6.92 13.15
N ASN A 56 -3.10 -6.41 11.91
CA ASN A 56 -4.17 -5.63 11.28
C ASN A 56 -4.85 -6.40 10.13
N ASP A 57 -4.64 -7.72 10.07
CA ASP A 57 -5.20 -8.62 9.06
C ASP A 57 -4.94 -8.17 7.61
N VAL A 58 -3.85 -7.44 7.39
CA VAL A 58 -3.48 -6.90 6.07
C VAL A 58 -3.29 -8.06 5.10
N CYS A 59 -4.13 -8.09 4.07
CA CYS A 59 -4.04 -9.07 2.99
C CYS A 59 -3.34 -8.51 1.75
N ARG A 60 -3.07 -7.20 1.70
CA ARG A 60 -2.42 -6.53 0.58
C ARG A 60 -1.43 -5.48 1.02
N ILE A 61 -0.25 -5.55 0.43
CA ILE A 61 0.84 -4.58 0.54
C ILE A 61 1.07 -3.96 -0.84
N VAL A 62 1.16 -2.64 -0.93
CA VAL A 62 1.56 -1.91 -2.14
C VAL A 62 2.89 -1.21 -1.84
N SER A 63 3.95 -1.62 -2.53
CA SER A 63 5.29 -1.06 -2.41
C SER A 63 5.60 -0.19 -3.62
N LEU A 64 5.83 1.10 -3.40
CA LEU A 64 5.94 2.10 -4.46
C LEU A 64 7.39 2.61 -4.63
N GLY A 65 7.92 2.41 -5.82
CA GLY A 65 9.25 2.81 -6.28
C GLY A 65 10.29 1.70 -6.27
N SER A 66 11.36 1.92 -7.03
CA SER A 66 12.58 1.11 -6.97
C SER A 66 13.40 1.57 -5.77
N ASP A 67 13.50 0.72 -4.77
CA ASP A 67 14.40 0.95 -3.66
C ASP A 67 15.77 0.35 -3.98
N LYS A 68 16.87 0.95 -3.50
CA LYS A 68 18.22 0.42 -3.75
C LYS A 68 18.38 -1.01 -3.20
N SER A 69 17.53 -1.39 -2.25
CA SER A 69 17.38 -2.73 -1.70
C SER A 69 16.91 -3.78 -2.71
N GLU A 70 16.41 -3.41 -3.90
CA GLU A 70 16.19 -4.37 -5.00
C GLU A 70 17.49 -4.98 -5.51
N SER A 71 18.61 -4.25 -5.39
CA SER A 71 19.93 -4.72 -5.83
C SER A 71 20.68 -5.51 -4.75
N GLU A 72 20.30 -5.35 -3.48
CA GLU A 72 20.94 -5.99 -2.34
C GLU A 72 20.05 -7.07 -1.72
N THR A 73 20.25 -8.31 -2.13
CA THR A 73 19.59 -9.51 -1.58
C THR A 73 19.63 -9.63 -0.06
N LYS A 74 20.54 -8.92 0.62
CA LYS A 74 20.74 -8.96 2.08
C LYS A 74 19.72 -8.15 2.88
N ASN A 75 19.00 -7.20 2.27
CA ASN A 75 18.09 -6.29 2.98
C ASN A 75 16.61 -6.50 2.59
N CYS A 76 16.28 -7.66 2.02
CA CYS A 76 14.92 -7.90 1.55
C CYS A 76 13.99 -8.32 2.70
N TYR A 77 12.90 -7.56 2.88
CA TYR A 77 11.90 -7.85 3.92
C TYR A 77 10.90 -8.96 3.53
N TRP A 78 11.02 -9.55 2.36
CA TRP A 78 10.19 -10.68 1.91
C TRP A 78 11.00 -11.67 1.07
N PRO A 79 10.62 -12.96 1.00
CA PRO A 79 11.28 -13.94 0.14
C PRO A 79 11.18 -13.56 -1.35
N ARG A 80 12.27 -13.72 -2.10
CA ARG A 80 12.36 -13.35 -3.53
C ARG A 80 12.36 -14.53 -4.49
N LYS A 81 12.62 -15.74 -3.98
CA LYS A 81 12.57 -16.99 -4.76
C LYS A 81 11.34 -17.80 -4.36
N GLU A 82 10.62 -18.35 -5.33
CA GLU A 82 9.45 -19.19 -5.05
C GLU A 82 9.85 -20.39 -4.17
N GLY A 83 9.01 -20.71 -3.19
CA GLY A 83 9.29 -21.70 -2.15
C GLY A 83 10.24 -21.25 -1.04
N GLN A 84 10.91 -20.09 -1.17
CA GLN A 84 11.77 -19.54 -0.12
C GLN A 84 10.92 -19.04 1.06
N ARG A 85 11.47 -19.27 2.27
CA ARG A 85 10.87 -18.83 3.53
C ARG A 85 11.75 -17.80 4.22
N LEU A 86 11.11 -16.83 4.86
CA LEU A 86 11.70 -15.85 5.76
C LEU A 86 11.05 -16.05 7.14
N THR A 87 11.83 -16.47 8.12
CA THR A 87 11.38 -16.69 9.50
C THR A 87 11.78 -15.51 10.38
N LEU A 88 10.82 -14.92 11.08
CA LEU A 88 10.95 -13.71 11.87
C LEU A 88 10.27 -13.94 13.24
N GLY A 89 10.98 -14.61 14.16
CA GLY A 89 10.41 -15.02 15.44
C GLY A 89 9.17 -15.92 15.26
N PRO A 90 7.97 -15.51 15.71
CA PRO A 90 6.75 -16.30 15.59
C PRO A 90 6.11 -16.27 14.19
N LEU A 91 6.69 -15.52 13.24
CA LEU A 91 6.17 -15.32 11.89
C LEU A 91 7.03 -16.05 10.86
N THR A 92 6.38 -16.69 9.89
CA THR A 92 7.04 -17.25 8.71
C THR A 92 6.34 -16.76 7.47
N VAL A 93 7.10 -16.14 6.57
CA VAL A 93 6.63 -15.64 5.27
C VAL A 93 7.20 -16.53 4.18
N CYS A 94 6.37 -17.04 3.29
CA CYS A 94 6.82 -17.85 2.15
C CYS A 94 6.34 -17.24 0.83
N LEU A 95 7.21 -17.20 -0.17
CA LEU A 95 6.82 -16.80 -1.53
C LEU A 95 6.23 -17.99 -2.26
N MET A 96 5.01 -17.85 -2.76
CA MET A 96 4.31 -18.90 -3.50
C MET A 96 4.45 -18.72 -5.00
N SER A 97 4.26 -17.50 -5.51
CA SER A 97 4.39 -17.21 -6.93
C SER A 97 4.67 -15.74 -7.21
N VAL A 98 5.25 -15.47 -8.38
CA VAL A 98 5.48 -14.12 -8.91
C VAL A 98 4.81 -13.96 -10.27
N MET A 99 4.14 -12.83 -10.49
CA MET A 99 3.47 -12.52 -11.76
C MET A 99 3.74 -11.07 -12.16
N ALA A 100 4.08 -10.83 -13.43
CA ALA A 100 4.09 -9.48 -14.00
C ALA A 100 2.66 -9.11 -14.43
N LEU A 101 2.17 -7.95 -14.00
CA LEU A 101 0.84 -7.43 -14.36
C LEU A 101 0.90 -6.27 -15.34
N GLY A 102 2.09 -5.96 -15.86
CA GLY A 102 2.37 -4.83 -16.73
C GLY A 102 3.88 -4.69 -16.86
N GLN A 103 4.33 -3.58 -17.44
CA GLN A 103 5.76 -3.34 -17.58
C GLN A 103 6.42 -3.03 -16.22
N HIS A 104 5.69 -2.32 -15.36
CA HIS A 104 6.23 -1.79 -14.11
C HIS A 104 5.54 -2.33 -12.85
N ILE A 105 4.66 -3.32 -12.98
CA ILE A 105 3.90 -3.90 -11.86
C ILE A 105 4.24 -5.38 -11.70
N LYS A 106 4.69 -5.77 -10.51
CA LYS A 106 4.87 -7.17 -10.11
C LYS A 106 3.95 -7.52 -8.94
N ARG A 107 3.32 -8.68 -9.02
CA ARG A 107 2.53 -9.31 -7.96
C ARG A 107 3.34 -10.44 -7.36
N TYR A 108 3.48 -10.44 -6.04
CA TYR A 108 4.05 -11.51 -5.25
C TYR A 108 2.95 -12.11 -4.38
N CYS A 109 2.63 -13.38 -4.59
CA CYS A 109 1.69 -14.11 -3.75
C CYS A 109 2.45 -14.75 -2.59
N LEU A 110 2.19 -14.28 -1.37
CA LEU A 110 2.89 -14.72 -0.16
C LEU A 110 1.93 -15.49 0.75
N THR A 111 2.47 -16.42 1.53
CA THR A 111 1.77 -16.97 2.70
C THR A 111 2.43 -16.47 3.97
N LEU A 112 1.60 -15.97 4.89
CA LEU A 112 1.99 -15.51 6.22
C LEU A 112 1.45 -16.50 7.25
N GLN A 113 2.37 -17.22 7.88
CA GLN A 113 2.10 -18.11 9.00
C GLN A 113 2.48 -17.41 10.30
N CYS A 114 1.56 -17.35 11.25
CA CYS A 114 1.82 -16.96 12.63
C CYS A 114 1.66 -18.19 13.51
N GLN A 115 2.59 -18.47 14.42
CA GLN A 115 2.48 -19.59 15.35
C GLN A 115 1.10 -19.61 16.02
N GLY A 116 0.45 -20.77 16.05
CA GLY A 116 -0.90 -20.96 16.62
C GLY A 116 -2.06 -20.43 15.78
N LYS A 117 -1.83 -19.84 14.60
CA LYS A 117 -2.89 -19.37 13.69
C LYS A 117 -2.85 -20.13 12.36
N LYS A 118 -3.96 -20.12 11.60
CA LYS A 118 -3.97 -20.66 10.24
C LYS A 118 -3.11 -19.78 9.30
N PRO A 119 -2.43 -20.37 8.31
CA PRO A 119 -1.74 -19.59 7.29
C PRO A 119 -2.72 -18.69 6.55
N ARG A 120 -2.26 -17.50 6.17
CA ARG A 120 -3.06 -16.52 5.41
C ARG A 120 -2.32 -16.06 4.18
N GLU A 121 -3.06 -15.79 3.12
CA GLU A 121 -2.51 -15.20 1.90
C GLU A 121 -2.30 -13.70 2.07
N VAL A 122 -1.15 -13.22 1.61
CA VAL A 122 -0.80 -11.81 1.54
C VAL A 122 -0.30 -11.53 0.14
N GLU A 123 -0.91 -10.57 -0.54
CA GLU A 123 -0.45 -10.10 -1.85
C GLU A 123 0.47 -8.89 -1.66
N LEU A 124 1.66 -8.92 -2.25
CA LEU A 124 2.53 -7.75 -2.37
C LEU A 124 2.57 -7.31 -3.82
N LEU A 125 2.05 -6.11 -4.08
CA LEU A 125 2.12 -5.42 -5.37
C LEU A 125 3.29 -4.45 -5.32
N HIS A 126 4.24 -4.60 -6.23
CA HIS A 126 5.40 -3.73 -6.36
C HIS A 126 5.30 -2.94 -7.67
N TYR A 127 5.45 -1.61 -7.57
CA TYR A 127 5.50 -0.71 -8.70
C TYR A 127 6.87 -0.05 -8.79
N SER A 128 7.60 -0.24 -9.89
CA SER A 128 9.00 0.19 -10.01
C SER A 128 9.20 1.53 -10.71
N ASP A 129 8.26 1.98 -11.55
CA ASP A 129 8.46 3.17 -12.39
C ASP A 129 8.19 4.50 -11.68
N TRP A 130 9.03 4.82 -10.70
CA TRP A 130 8.90 6.03 -9.90
C TRP A 130 10.25 6.62 -9.53
N SER A 131 10.88 7.31 -10.49
CA SER A 131 12.19 7.96 -10.35
C SER A 131 12.14 9.43 -9.89
N GLY A 132 11.01 10.12 -10.07
CA GLY A 132 10.83 11.54 -9.70
C GLY A 132 9.76 11.79 -8.63
N GLU A 133 9.14 12.97 -8.66
CA GLU A 133 8.03 13.32 -7.76
C GLU A 133 6.74 12.55 -8.06
N THR A 134 6.56 12.11 -9.31
CA THR A 134 5.39 11.39 -9.80
C THR A 134 5.79 10.06 -10.47
N PRO A 135 4.86 9.10 -10.58
CA PRO A 135 5.06 7.89 -11.39
C PRO A 135 5.36 8.24 -12.86
N GLY A 136 6.18 7.41 -13.53
CA GLY A 136 6.55 7.59 -14.93
C GLY A 136 5.39 7.26 -15.88
N SER A 137 4.89 6.03 -15.81
CA SER A 137 3.75 5.54 -16.59
C SER A 137 2.44 5.75 -15.82
N VAL A 138 1.66 6.74 -16.27
CA VAL A 138 0.29 6.98 -15.76
C VAL A 138 -0.61 5.76 -16.01
N GLN A 139 -0.43 5.07 -17.14
CA GLN A 139 -1.25 3.91 -17.51
C GLN A 139 -1.05 2.74 -16.54
N ASP A 140 0.20 2.35 -16.27
CA ASP A 140 0.52 1.31 -15.29
C ASP A 140 0.07 1.74 -13.89
N PHE A 141 0.22 3.02 -13.55
CA PHE A 141 -0.20 3.51 -12.24
C PHE A 141 -1.72 3.44 -12.04
N VAL A 142 -2.50 3.84 -13.05
CA VAL A 142 -3.95 3.69 -13.09
C VAL A 142 -4.36 2.22 -13.06
N GLN A 143 -3.63 1.34 -13.74
CA GLN A 143 -3.85 -0.11 -13.67
C GLN A 143 -3.60 -0.65 -12.25
N LEU A 144 -2.57 -0.18 -11.55
CA LEU A 144 -2.32 -0.55 -10.17
C LEU A 144 -3.48 -0.12 -9.25
N VAL A 145 -3.99 1.10 -9.42
CA VAL A 145 -5.17 1.59 -8.67
C VAL A 145 -6.38 0.69 -8.91
N ASP A 146 -6.60 0.29 -10.16
CA ASP A 146 -7.69 -0.59 -10.57
C ASP A 146 -7.59 -1.99 -9.94
N ILE A 147 -6.39 -2.59 -9.92
CA ILE A 147 -6.11 -3.87 -9.25
C ILE A 147 -6.43 -3.77 -7.75
N VAL A 148 -5.98 -2.69 -7.09
CA VAL A 148 -6.19 -2.50 -5.65
C VAL A 148 -7.68 -2.29 -5.33
N SER A 149 -8.40 -1.57 -6.18
CA SER A 149 -9.81 -1.21 -5.97
C SER A 149 -10.75 -2.39 -6.24
N SER A 150 -10.53 -3.14 -7.33
CA SER A 150 -11.39 -4.24 -7.77
C SER A 150 -11.44 -5.40 -6.78
N SER A 151 -10.33 -5.71 -6.12
CA SER A 151 -10.28 -6.85 -5.21
C SER A 151 -10.98 -6.60 -3.87
N ARG A 152 -11.19 -5.33 -3.47
CA ARG A 152 -11.84 -5.00 -2.18
C ARG A 152 -13.26 -5.54 -2.13
N GLN A 153 -13.89 -5.71 -3.30
CA GLN A 153 -15.22 -6.29 -3.47
C GLN A 153 -15.20 -7.83 -3.51
N GLN A 154 -14.16 -8.45 -4.08
CA GLN A 154 -14.14 -9.90 -4.33
C GLN A 154 -13.82 -10.77 -3.11
N GLN A 155 -13.14 -10.23 -2.09
CA GLN A 155 -12.69 -11.03 -0.94
C GLN A 155 -13.67 -11.07 0.25
N GLY A 156 -14.81 -10.37 0.19
CA GLY A 156 -15.78 -10.31 1.30
C GLY A 156 -15.26 -9.67 2.60
N LYS A 157 -13.99 -9.26 2.64
CA LYS A 157 -13.29 -8.64 3.77
C LYS A 157 -13.48 -7.12 3.72
N THR A 158 -14.70 -6.68 3.94
CA THR A 158 -14.97 -5.25 4.16
C THR A 158 -14.25 -4.81 5.45
N GLY A 159 -13.59 -3.66 5.42
CA GLY A 159 -12.91 -3.09 6.59
C GLY A 159 -11.45 -3.50 6.85
N VAL A 160 -10.84 -4.36 6.02
CA VAL A 160 -9.39 -4.67 6.12
C VAL A 160 -8.56 -3.58 5.42
N PRO A 161 -7.51 -3.02 6.07
CA PRO A 161 -6.67 -1.99 5.47
C PRO A 161 -5.71 -2.55 4.43
N VAL A 162 -5.39 -1.73 3.43
CA VAL A 162 -4.28 -1.95 2.50
C VAL A 162 -3.03 -1.28 3.07
N LEU A 163 -1.92 -2.00 3.18
CA LEU A 163 -0.65 -1.40 3.60
C LEU A 163 0.03 -0.74 2.40
N LEU A 164 0.25 0.56 2.46
CA LEU A 164 0.97 1.34 1.46
C LEU A 164 2.34 1.71 2.00
N GLN A 165 3.39 1.41 1.26
CA GLN A 165 4.74 1.75 1.66
C GLN A 165 5.58 2.31 0.51
N CYS A 166 6.46 3.23 0.90
CA CYS A 166 7.49 3.81 0.07
C CYS A 166 8.68 4.15 0.98
N SER A 167 9.78 4.67 0.42
CA SER A 167 11.01 4.94 1.17
C SER A 167 10.80 5.65 2.52
N ASN A 168 9.97 6.70 2.55
CA ASN A 168 9.66 7.48 3.76
C ASN A 168 8.21 7.28 4.28
N GLY A 169 7.45 6.37 3.68
CA GLY A 169 6.05 6.11 4.04
C GLY A 169 5.08 7.29 3.90
N THR A 170 5.49 8.35 3.20
CA THR A 170 4.71 9.59 3.10
C THR A 170 4.48 9.95 1.65
N THR A 171 5.53 10.28 0.89
CA THR A 171 5.37 10.97 -0.41
C THR A 171 4.60 10.13 -1.43
N LYS A 172 5.14 8.96 -1.80
CA LYS A 172 4.55 8.11 -2.86
C LYS A 172 3.27 7.43 -2.38
N SER A 173 3.28 6.93 -1.15
CA SER A 173 2.13 6.28 -0.54
C SER A 173 0.94 7.22 -0.37
N ALA A 174 1.17 8.49 -0.01
CA ALA A 174 0.12 9.50 0.08
C ALA A 174 -0.48 9.80 -1.29
N LEU A 175 0.35 10.01 -2.31
CA LEU A 175 -0.15 10.29 -3.65
C LEU A 175 -1.02 9.13 -4.18
N PHE A 176 -0.57 7.88 -3.99
CA PHE A 176 -1.36 6.70 -4.35
C PHE A 176 -2.67 6.62 -3.57
N HIS A 177 -2.62 6.84 -2.24
CA HIS A 177 -3.80 6.85 -1.39
C HIS A 177 -4.83 7.91 -1.85
N ALA A 178 -4.38 9.14 -2.12
CA ALA A 178 -5.25 10.23 -2.59
C ALA A 178 -5.97 9.86 -3.89
N ILE A 179 -5.25 9.24 -4.82
CA ILE A 179 -5.82 8.81 -6.11
C ILE A 179 -6.84 7.69 -5.92
N CYS A 180 -6.53 6.68 -5.09
CA CYS A 180 -7.49 5.64 -4.72
C CYS A 180 -8.74 6.23 -4.05
N ASP A 181 -8.58 7.22 -3.17
CA ASP A 181 -9.70 7.85 -2.47
C ASP A 181 -10.61 8.65 -3.40
N VAL A 182 -10.01 9.48 -4.28
CA VAL A 182 -10.74 10.27 -5.26
C VAL A 182 -11.44 9.38 -6.28
N ILE A 183 -10.79 8.34 -6.80
CA ILE A 183 -11.41 7.38 -7.72
C ILE A 183 -12.52 6.62 -7.03
N GLY A 184 -12.30 6.16 -5.79
CA GLY A 184 -13.33 5.48 -5.01
C GLY A 184 -14.60 6.34 -4.84
N ARG A 185 -14.42 7.63 -4.51
CA ARG A 185 -15.54 8.59 -4.38
C ARG A 185 -16.20 8.90 -5.73
N MET A 186 -15.42 9.01 -6.80
CA MET A 186 -15.93 9.20 -8.15
C MET A 186 -16.82 8.02 -8.57
N MET A 187 -16.41 6.79 -8.24
CA MET A 187 -17.18 5.59 -8.60
C MET A 187 -18.43 5.43 -7.74
N SER A 188 -18.37 5.75 -6.45
CA SER A 188 -19.49 5.65 -5.51
C SER A 188 -20.50 6.77 -5.66
N ASP A 189 -20.04 8.02 -5.59
CA ASP A 189 -20.90 9.20 -5.40
C ASP A 189 -20.98 10.06 -6.67
N ARG A 190 -20.25 9.70 -7.74
CA ARG A 190 -20.10 10.51 -8.96
C ARG A 190 -19.52 11.91 -8.70
N VAL A 191 -18.76 12.06 -7.61
CA VAL A 191 -18.10 13.31 -7.19
C VAL A 191 -16.58 13.16 -7.27
N ILE A 192 -15.93 14.13 -7.91
CA ILE A 192 -14.46 14.28 -7.90
C ILE A 192 -14.13 15.48 -7.02
N ASP A 193 -13.43 15.25 -5.92
CA ASP A 193 -13.09 16.28 -4.94
C ASP A 193 -11.68 16.04 -4.39
N VAL A 194 -10.70 16.44 -5.19
CA VAL A 194 -9.27 16.30 -4.88
C VAL A 194 -8.90 17.14 -3.65
N TYR A 195 -9.50 18.32 -3.50
CA TYR A 195 -9.19 19.21 -2.39
C TYR A 195 -9.57 18.59 -1.04
N MET A 196 -10.78 18.04 -0.90
CA MET A 196 -11.16 17.37 0.35
C MET A 196 -10.35 16.12 0.63
N ALA A 197 -10.00 15.34 -0.40
CA ALA A 197 -9.16 14.15 -0.23
C ALA A 197 -7.79 14.54 0.38
N VAL A 198 -7.12 15.53 -0.21
CA VAL A 198 -5.82 16.02 0.28
C VAL A 198 -5.95 16.69 1.65
N ARG A 199 -6.99 17.51 1.87
CA ARG A 199 -7.23 18.16 3.16
C ARG A 199 -7.41 17.16 4.30
N LYS A 200 -8.13 16.05 4.07
CA LYS A 200 -8.28 14.98 5.07
C LYS A 200 -6.95 14.32 5.41
N MET A 201 -6.10 14.11 4.42
CA MET A 201 -4.75 13.57 4.65
C MET A 201 -3.87 14.54 5.44
N HIS A 202 -3.95 15.84 5.16
CA HIS A 202 -3.19 16.86 5.89
C HIS A 202 -3.53 16.95 7.38
N ILE A 203 -4.75 16.56 7.78
CA ILE A 203 -5.12 16.45 9.20
C ILE A 203 -4.28 15.38 9.90
N VAL A 204 -3.98 14.27 9.20
CA VAL A 204 -3.18 13.17 9.74
C VAL A 204 -1.68 13.44 9.58
N ARG A 205 -1.27 13.87 8.38
CA ARG A 205 0.13 14.06 8.00
C ARG A 205 0.25 15.23 7.00
N PRO A 206 0.62 16.45 7.45
CA PRO A 206 0.68 17.65 6.62
C PRO A 206 1.61 17.54 5.41
N GLU A 207 2.61 16.65 5.45
CA GLU A 207 3.58 16.44 4.38
C GLU A 207 3.05 15.59 3.21
N CYS A 208 1.82 15.09 3.29
CA CYS A 208 1.17 14.38 2.20
C CYS A 208 0.87 15.31 1.01
N VAL A 209 1.21 14.91 -0.22
CA VAL A 209 0.92 15.69 -1.44
C VAL A 209 1.42 17.14 -1.31
N ALA A 210 2.71 17.30 -1.10
CA ALA A 210 3.33 18.57 -0.71
C ALA A 210 3.59 19.53 -1.88
N THR A 211 3.58 19.03 -3.13
CA THR A 211 3.94 19.84 -4.31
C THR A 211 2.76 20.02 -5.27
N GLU A 212 2.74 21.13 -6.00
CA GLU A 212 1.75 21.38 -7.07
C GLU A 212 1.79 20.25 -8.13
N VAL A 213 2.98 19.75 -8.44
CA VAL A 213 3.18 18.66 -9.41
C VAL A 213 2.43 17.41 -8.97
N GLN A 214 2.56 17.00 -7.70
CA GLN A 214 1.82 15.87 -7.14
C GLN A 214 0.31 16.12 -7.15
N TYR A 215 -0.13 17.32 -6.77
CA TYR A 215 -1.55 17.68 -6.74
C TYR A 215 -2.18 17.61 -8.14
N ARG A 216 -1.50 18.15 -9.16
CA ARG A 216 -1.93 18.07 -10.57
C ARG A 216 -1.92 16.64 -11.09
N TYR A 217 -0.98 15.82 -10.64
CA TYR A 217 -0.91 14.41 -11.02
C TYR A 217 -2.14 13.63 -10.56
N ILE A 218 -2.76 13.98 -9.42
CA ILE A 218 -4.03 13.36 -8.99
C ILE A 218 -5.11 13.57 -10.05
N TYR A 219 -5.27 14.79 -10.56
CA TYR A 219 -6.24 15.08 -11.64
C TYR A 219 -5.91 14.29 -12.92
N LEU A 220 -4.63 14.24 -13.32
CA LEU A 220 -4.20 13.49 -14.49
C LEU A 220 -4.55 12.01 -14.38
N ALA A 221 -4.24 11.39 -13.24
CA ALA A 221 -4.53 9.97 -13.00
C ALA A 221 -6.03 9.69 -12.97
N VAL A 222 -6.85 10.55 -12.36
CA VAL A 222 -8.31 10.42 -12.32
C VAL A 222 -8.91 10.55 -13.73
N GLN A 223 -8.44 11.52 -14.52
CA GLN A 223 -8.86 11.69 -15.92
C GLN A 223 -8.52 10.44 -16.75
N GLU A 224 -7.31 9.91 -16.60
CA GLU A 224 -6.88 8.72 -17.32
C GLU A 224 -7.67 7.47 -16.90
N TYR A 225 -7.93 7.31 -15.59
CA TYR A 225 -8.81 6.25 -15.09
C TYR A 225 -10.20 6.33 -15.72
N LYS A 226 -10.80 7.53 -15.78
CA LYS A 226 -12.12 7.72 -16.38
C LYS A 226 -12.15 7.35 -17.86
N LYS A 227 -11.17 7.81 -18.66
CA LYS A 227 -11.06 7.44 -20.08
C LYS A 227 -10.96 5.93 -20.26
N LYS A 228 -10.12 5.28 -19.44
CA LYS A 228 -9.97 3.82 -19.44
C LYS A 228 -11.32 3.14 -19.18
N SER A 229 -12.06 3.54 -18.14
CA SER A 229 -13.38 2.98 -17.83
C SER A 229 -14.42 3.20 -18.94
N GLU A 230 -14.39 4.35 -19.61
CA GLU A 230 -15.29 4.65 -20.75
C GLU A 230 -15.00 3.74 -21.94
N ILE A 231 -13.73 3.45 -22.23
CA ILE A 231 -13.35 2.52 -23.31
C ILE A 231 -13.87 1.10 -23.02
N TYR A 232 -13.75 0.61 -21.78
CA TYR A 232 -14.25 -0.74 -21.42
C TYR A 232 -15.77 -0.86 -21.41
N ASN A 233 -16.50 0.24 -21.18
CA ASN A 233 -17.97 0.23 -21.17
C ASN A 233 -18.60 0.36 -22.57
N ASN A 234 -17.78 0.65 -23.60
CA ASN A 234 -18.23 0.85 -24.99
C ASN A 234 -17.93 -0.36 -25.89
N ILE A 235 -17.58 -1.51 -25.31
CA ILE A 235 -17.37 -2.80 -25.99
C ILE A 235 -18.39 -3.79 -25.42
#